data_AF-A0A7C4PAI8-F1
#
_entry.id   AF-A0A7C4PAI8-F1
#
_cell.length_a   1.000
_cell.length_b   1.000
_cell.length_c   1.000
_cell.angle_alpha   90.00
_cell.angle_beta   90.00
_cell.angle_gamma   90.00
#
_symmetry.space_group_name_H-M   'P 1'
#
loop_
_entity.id
_entity.type
_entity.pdbx_description
1 polymer ?
#
loop_
_entity_poly.entity_id
_entity_poly.type
_entity_poly.pdbx_seq_one_letter_code
_entity_poly.pdbx_strand_id
1 'polypeptide(L)'
;MSSLNSISMAMFCSAADKLYRVVSALYPRPFRSAFEQEMQEVFSQSLMEACHTGWFALWSVLIRELFDFPGCLLDAHFAASQTGEDAMVQIKEVFSHDTVARPDDDDDPGSWVQAILAAWPLVLIAILSGGIEMIQLLLSGHVGGWVKIVQLLGIGLIVLLLVSVLLGMVLAWRRRFPRWFGSWTPFLLLVLVMLLNWPLQEQNNQTSQLAAQSLIYLVLPIALVVLIFASSLRDRLRGLLVTIPILLILWTVSLEFTAQPYRNLVSFAAWMLAGLAAALIVRLGKVPIGMWLGVGVSLVVGLLFCWARTYHHNIPPQIVLEVGSISALLSRLFSGFISITTLVVAPLLVWSIRQVSRRSGTQGIFAYRLAIAGLLIELIGYLAAFWWHSSFNRFWYYSTGEFLPSGLVYLGMSLYLIGMVWLFLAAWRWRALPGVVNYVVLSLIPFALPLMAAAPMLLNFSVNPPGMPFEIYGLRNLPMALLYVVGLVWLMAGCWLAARFGRTNQLER
;
A
#
# COMPACT_ATOMS: atom_id res chain seq x y z
N MET A 1 -37.27 -9.34 14.93
CA MET A 1 -35.80 -9.29 14.77
C MET A 1 -35.20 -7.88 14.89
N SER A 2 -35.93 -6.79 14.65
CA SER A 2 -35.41 -5.41 14.84
C SER A 2 -35.25 -4.98 16.31
N SER A 3 -36.10 -5.47 17.23
CA SER A 3 -36.06 -5.08 18.65
C SER A 3 -34.90 -5.70 19.44
N LEU A 4 -34.41 -6.89 19.05
CA LEU A 4 -33.27 -7.55 19.70
C LEU A 4 -31.95 -6.84 19.35
N ASN A 5 -31.80 -6.39 18.10
CA ASN A 5 -30.63 -5.64 17.66
C ASN A 5 -30.55 -4.24 18.29
N SER A 6 -31.69 -3.56 18.52
CA SER A 6 -31.68 -2.25 19.18
C SER A 6 -31.28 -2.35 20.66
N ILE A 7 -31.67 -3.44 21.34
CA ILE A 7 -31.33 -3.68 22.76
C ILE A 7 -29.84 -4.02 22.93
N SER A 8 -29.28 -4.87 22.05
CA SER A 8 -27.84 -5.19 22.08
C SER A 8 -26.96 -3.98 21.80
N MET A 9 -27.43 -3.07 20.93
CA MET A 9 -26.72 -1.85 20.56
C MET A 9 -26.70 -0.81 21.68
N ALA A 10 -27.85 -0.59 22.34
CA ALA A 10 -27.91 0.28 23.51
C ALA A 10 -27.03 -0.22 24.67
N MET A 11 -27.00 -1.54 24.93
CA MET A 11 -26.11 -2.12 25.93
C MET A 11 -24.63 -1.92 25.58
N PHE A 12 -24.26 -2.10 24.31
CA PHE A 12 -22.89 -1.92 23.86
C PHE A 12 -22.45 -0.45 23.90
N CYS A 13 -23.32 0.49 23.54
CA CYS A 13 -23.07 1.93 23.71
C CYS A 13 -22.82 2.30 25.18
N SER A 14 -23.63 1.75 26.11
CA SER A 14 -23.44 1.97 27.54
C SER A 14 -22.13 1.38 28.06
N ALA A 15 -21.72 0.21 27.56
CA ALA A 15 -20.43 -0.39 27.89
C ALA A 15 -19.25 0.44 27.37
N ALA A 16 -19.35 0.96 26.14
CA ALA A 16 -18.34 1.82 25.53
C ALA A 16 -18.20 3.15 26.28
N ASP A 17 -19.30 3.77 26.72
CA ASP A 17 -19.29 4.99 27.54
C ASP A 17 -18.59 4.75 28.89
N LYS A 18 -18.90 3.63 29.56
CA LYS A 18 -18.23 3.25 30.82
C LYS A 18 -16.73 3.01 30.62
N LEU A 19 -16.35 2.33 29.53
CA LEU A 19 -14.94 2.09 29.21
C LEU A 19 -14.21 3.43 28.95
N TYR A 20 -14.85 4.35 28.23
CA TYR A 20 -14.28 5.66 27.95
C TYR A 20 -14.02 6.47 29.23
N ARG A 21 -14.89 6.38 30.24
CA ARG A 21 -14.63 7.00 31.57
C ARG A 21 -13.42 6.41 32.29
N VAL A 22 -13.19 5.11 32.15
CA VAL A 22 -12.00 4.46 32.74
C VAL A 22 -10.74 4.92 32.00
N VAL A 23 -10.82 4.99 30.67
CA VAL A 23 -9.74 5.41 29.79
C VAL A 23 -9.42 6.90 29.99
N SER A 24 -10.42 7.75 30.22
CA SER A 24 -10.23 9.18 30.49
C SER A 24 -9.51 9.44 31.82
N ALA A 25 -9.54 8.50 32.77
CA ALA A 25 -8.81 8.62 34.02
C ALA A 25 -7.27 8.63 33.86
N LEU A 26 -6.76 8.17 32.71
CA LEU A 26 -5.32 8.16 32.38
C LEU A 26 -4.77 9.57 32.08
N TYR A 27 -5.65 10.54 31.76
CA TYR A 27 -5.25 11.92 31.51
C TYR A 27 -4.73 12.61 32.80
N PRO A 28 -3.81 13.57 32.68
CA PRO A 28 -3.29 14.31 33.83
C PRO A 28 -4.42 15.08 34.55
N ARG A 29 -4.32 15.17 35.88
CA ARG A 29 -5.33 15.82 36.75
C ARG A 29 -5.74 17.24 36.31
N PRO A 30 -4.82 18.17 36.01
CA PRO A 30 -5.19 19.53 35.62
C PRO A 30 -5.98 19.59 34.30
N PHE A 31 -5.70 18.67 33.37
CA PHE A 31 -6.44 18.55 32.12
C PHE A 31 -7.86 18.00 32.37
N ARG A 32 -7.98 16.95 33.20
CA ARG A 32 -9.28 16.37 33.55
C ARG A 32 -10.22 17.36 34.21
N SER A 33 -9.73 18.15 35.17
CA SER A 33 -10.56 19.16 35.84
C SER A 33 -11.15 20.20 34.90
N ALA A 34 -10.53 20.44 33.75
CA ALA A 34 -10.97 21.43 32.78
C ALA A 34 -11.84 20.84 31.64
N PHE A 35 -11.53 19.63 31.16
CA PHE A 35 -12.10 19.11 29.90
C PHE A 35 -12.78 17.73 30.03
N GLU A 36 -12.81 17.11 31.22
CA GLU A 36 -13.41 15.77 31.37
C GLU A 36 -14.90 15.74 31.01
N GLN A 37 -15.66 16.76 31.42
CA GLN A 37 -17.09 16.86 31.10
C GLN A 37 -17.31 17.04 29.59
N GLU A 38 -16.55 17.94 28.96
CA GLU A 38 -16.67 18.23 27.52
C GLU A 38 -16.29 17.01 26.67
N MET A 39 -15.20 16.29 27.00
CA MET A 39 -14.82 15.07 26.29
C MET A 39 -15.87 13.96 26.42
N GLN A 40 -16.44 13.77 27.62
CA GLN A 40 -17.51 12.78 27.83
C GLN A 40 -18.77 13.16 27.05
N GLU A 41 -19.12 14.44 27.02
CA GLU A 41 -20.28 14.92 26.28
C GLU A 41 -20.10 14.72 24.76
N VAL A 42 -18.97 15.17 24.19
CA VAL A 42 -18.65 15.01 22.76
C VAL A 42 -18.59 13.53 22.36
N PHE A 43 -17.95 12.67 23.17
CA PHE A 43 -17.91 11.24 22.90
C PHE A 43 -19.31 10.63 22.94
N SER A 44 -20.11 10.94 23.96
CA SER A 44 -21.48 10.42 24.10
C SER A 44 -22.39 10.85 22.95
N GLN A 45 -22.29 12.10 22.49
CA GLN A 45 -23.02 12.61 21.33
C GLN A 45 -22.60 11.87 20.05
N SER A 46 -21.30 11.72 19.82
CA SER A 46 -20.74 10.97 18.68
C SER A 46 -21.21 9.51 18.66
N LEU A 47 -21.31 8.89 19.84
CA LEU A 47 -21.76 7.51 20.01
C LEU A 47 -23.26 7.35 19.78
N MET A 48 -24.07 8.30 20.23
CA MET A 48 -25.51 8.33 19.97
C MET A 48 -25.81 8.51 18.48
N GLU A 49 -25.15 9.47 17.81
CA GLU A 49 -25.28 9.66 16.36
C GLU A 49 -24.87 8.40 15.57
N ALA A 50 -23.77 7.76 15.96
CA ALA A 50 -23.32 6.52 15.35
C ALA A 50 -24.27 5.34 15.61
N CYS A 51 -24.90 5.31 16.79
CA CYS A 51 -25.93 4.34 17.14
C CYS A 51 -27.17 4.47 16.23
N HIS A 52 -27.59 5.69 15.90
CA HIS A 52 -28.70 5.89 14.96
C HIS A 52 -28.34 5.50 13.52
N THR A 53 -27.07 5.53 13.16
CA THR A 53 -26.58 5.27 11.79
C THR A 53 -26.29 3.79 11.52
N GLY A 54 -25.97 3.00 12.55
CA GLY A 54 -25.79 1.54 12.48
C GLY A 54 -24.45 1.02 13.02
N TRP A 55 -24.32 -0.32 13.13
CA TRP A 55 -23.17 -1.00 13.76
C TRP A 55 -21.80 -0.58 13.18
N PHE A 56 -21.72 -0.36 11.87
CA PHE A 56 -20.48 0.06 11.21
C PHE A 56 -20.07 1.49 11.55
N ALA A 57 -21.01 2.41 11.69
CA ALA A 57 -20.72 3.78 12.11
C ALA A 57 -20.20 3.77 13.56
N LEU A 58 -20.82 2.95 14.41
CA LEU A 58 -20.40 2.77 15.80
C LEU A 58 -18.97 2.24 15.91
N TRP A 59 -18.64 1.16 15.18
CA TRP A 59 -17.26 0.66 15.12
C TRP A 59 -16.29 1.69 14.57
N SER A 60 -16.70 2.51 13.59
CA SER A 60 -15.82 3.54 13.03
C SER A 60 -15.48 4.63 14.05
N VAL A 61 -16.42 5.03 14.91
CA VAL A 61 -16.18 5.99 16.00
C VAL A 61 -15.27 5.37 17.05
N LEU A 62 -15.54 4.13 17.48
CA LEU A 62 -14.70 3.46 18.49
C LEU A 62 -13.27 3.20 18.02
N ILE A 63 -13.11 2.74 16.79
CA ILE A 63 -11.78 2.52 16.20
C ILE A 63 -11.04 3.84 16.08
N ARG A 64 -11.71 4.90 15.62
CA ARG A 64 -11.13 6.25 15.54
C ARG A 64 -10.66 6.72 16.91
N GLU A 65 -11.52 6.68 17.92
CA GLU A 65 -11.18 7.10 19.29
C GLU A 65 -10.06 6.25 19.89
N LEU A 66 -10.05 4.93 19.65
CA LEU A 66 -8.96 4.06 20.10
C LEU A 66 -7.62 4.40 19.44
N PHE A 67 -7.63 4.79 18.16
CA PHE A 67 -6.43 5.23 17.46
C PHE A 67 -6.00 6.65 17.84
N ASP A 68 -6.93 7.55 18.13
CA ASP A 68 -6.63 8.94 18.47
C ASP A 68 -6.20 9.08 19.96
N PHE A 69 -6.74 8.23 20.84
CA PHE A 69 -6.55 8.29 22.30
C PHE A 69 -5.08 8.39 22.77
N PRO A 70 -4.14 7.55 22.31
CA PRO A 70 -2.78 7.57 22.85
C PRO A 70 -2.00 8.84 22.44
N GLY A 71 -2.34 9.42 21.29
CA GLY A 71 -1.79 10.71 20.85
C GLY A 71 -2.28 11.84 21.78
N CYS A 72 -3.59 11.94 21.95
CA CYS A 72 -4.20 12.94 22.84
C CYS A 72 -3.73 12.82 24.30
N LEU A 73 -3.55 11.58 24.78
CA LEU A 73 -3.04 11.29 26.12
C LEU A 73 -1.61 11.80 26.30
N LEU A 74 -0.73 11.51 25.33
CA LEU A 74 0.65 11.99 25.37
C LEU A 74 0.70 13.52 25.30
N ASP A 75 -0.03 14.14 24.38
CA ASP A 75 -0.06 15.59 24.23
C ASP A 75 -0.56 16.28 25.51
N ALA A 76 -1.58 15.72 26.18
CA ALA A 76 -2.05 16.22 27.46
C ALA A 76 -1.00 16.11 28.58
N HIS A 77 -0.25 15.00 28.65
CA HIS A 77 0.84 14.84 29.63
C HIS A 77 2.02 15.77 29.35
N PHE A 78 2.34 16.02 28.08
CA PHE A 78 3.38 16.98 27.69
C PHE A 78 2.95 18.44 27.93
N ALA A 79 1.69 18.77 27.69
CA ALA A 79 1.16 20.10 28.03
C ALA A 79 1.12 20.30 29.55
N ALA A 80 0.76 19.26 30.31
CA ALA A 80 0.76 19.32 31.77
C ALA A 80 2.16 19.40 32.40
N SER A 81 3.21 18.99 31.68
CA SER A 81 4.61 19.11 32.14
C SER A 81 5.24 20.48 31.84
N GLN A 82 4.60 21.30 30.99
CA GLN A 82 4.98 22.69 30.76
C GLN A 82 4.24 23.58 31.78
N THR A 83 4.97 24.15 32.72
CA THR A 83 4.42 25.06 33.73
C THR A 83 4.12 26.45 33.13
N GLY A 84 2.86 26.88 33.12
CA GLY A 84 2.44 28.26 32.82
C GLY A 84 1.01 28.37 32.28
N GLU A 85 0.42 29.56 32.31
CA GLU A 85 -0.90 29.89 31.70
C GLU A 85 -0.95 29.54 30.20
N ASP A 86 0.20 29.51 29.52
CA ASP A 86 0.35 29.09 28.11
C ASP A 86 -0.04 27.62 27.86
N ALA A 87 0.03 26.76 28.88
CA ALA A 87 -0.38 25.36 28.77
C ALA A 87 -1.90 25.24 28.56
N MET A 88 -2.71 26.07 29.21
CA MET A 88 -4.17 26.07 29.00
C MET A 88 -4.55 26.64 27.63
N VAL A 89 -3.78 27.58 27.09
CA VAL A 89 -4.02 28.12 25.73
C VAL A 89 -3.67 27.08 24.67
N GLN A 90 -2.54 26.38 24.79
CA GLN A 90 -2.20 25.28 23.87
C GLN A 90 -3.17 24.09 23.99
N ILE A 91 -3.57 23.73 25.21
CA ILE A 91 -4.59 22.70 25.42
C ILE A 91 -5.91 23.14 24.76
N LYS A 92 -6.30 24.40 24.94
CA LYS A 92 -7.50 24.94 24.29
C LYS A 92 -7.34 24.95 22.77
N GLU A 93 -6.20 25.29 22.18
CA GLU A 93 -5.98 25.20 20.72
C GLU A 93 -5.97 23.76 20.17
N VAL A 94 -5.43 22.79 20.93
CA VAL A 94 -5.42 21.37 20.55
C VAL A 94 -6.83 20.78 20.53
N PHE A 95 -7.72 21.26 21.41
CA PHE A 95 -9.09 20.74 21.58
C PHE A 95 -10.20 21.64 21.01
N SER A 96 -10.02 22.96 20.90
CA SER A 96 -10.97 23.93 20.31
C SER A 96 -10.99 23.90 18.78
N HIS A 97 -10.19 23.01 18.21
CA HIS A 97 -10.11 22.85 16.79
C HIS A 97 -11.30 22.02 16.26
N ASP A 98 -12.37 22.77 16.00
CA ASP A 98 -13.25 22.66 14.82
C ASP A 98 -12.47 22.57 13.49
N THR A 99 -11.13 22.52 13.50
CA THR A 99 -10.41 21.79 12.46
C THR A 99 -10.70 20.29 12.64
N VAL A 100 -11.84 19.88 12.07
CA VAL A 100 -11.80 18.82 11.05
C VAL A 100 -10.43 18.93 10.42
N ALA A 101 -9.51 17.98 10.72
CA ALA A 101 -8.19 17.97 10.13
C ALA A 101 -8.44 18.21 8.66
N ARG A 102 -8.13 19.43 8.18
CA ARG A 102 -8.36 19.77 6.78
C ARG A 102 -7.58 18.67 6.10
N PRO A 103 -8.21 17.75 5.35
CA PRO A 103 -7.43 16.85 4.53
C PRO A 103 -6.49 17.79 3.80
N ASP A 104 -5.17 17.66 4.04
CA ASP A 104 -4.18 18.54 3.42
C ASP A 104 -4.66 18.69 1.97
N ASP A 105 -5.00 19.91 1.54
CA ASP A 105 -5.65 20.07 0.23
C ASP A 105 -4.69 19.43 -0.78
N ASP A 106 -5.18 18.51 -1.63
CA ASP A 106 -4.39 17.61 -2.50
C ASP A 106 -3.32 18.32 -3.37
N ASP A 107 -3.31 19.67 -3.36
CA ASP A 107 -2.45 20.58 -4.11
C ASP A 107 -1.48 21.45 -3.26
N ASP A 108 -1.51 21.37 -1.92
CA ASP A 108 -0.64 22.19 -1.06
C ASP A 108 0.78 21.61 -0.95
N PRO A 109 1.84 22.41 -1.23
CA PRO A 109 3.22 21.95 -1.15
C PRO A 109 3.66 21.73 0.31
N GLY A 110 4.26 20.58 0.58
CA GLY A 110 4.84 20.26 1.89
C GLY A 110 6.15 21.02 2.18
N SER A 111 6.50 21.13 3.46
CA SER A 111 7.76 21.76 3.88
C SER A 111 8.99 20.91 3.54
N TRP A 112 10.17 21.53 3.48
CA TRP A 112 11.43 20.80 3.26
C TRP A 112 11.69 19.71 4.30
N VAL A 113 11.30 19.95 5.56
CA VAL A 113 11.40 18.94 6.62
C VAL A 113 10.54 17.73 6.29
N GLN A 114 9.29 17.93 5.82
CA GLN A 114 8.42 16.82 5.41
C GLN A 114 8.97 16.08 4.18
N ALA A 115 9.56 16.79 3.22
CA ALA A 115 10.18 16.19 2.04
C ALA A 115 11.38 15.30 2.41
N ILE A 116 12.25 15.77 3.31
CA ILE A 116 13.38 15.00 3.84
C ILE A 116 12.88 13.78 4.61
N LEU A 117 11.88 13.96 5.48
CA LEU A 117 11.26 12.84 6.21
C LEU A 117 10.66 11.80 5.27
N ALA A 118 10.05 12.20 4.15
CA ALA A 118 9.51 11.27 3.16
C ALA A 118 10.62 10.48 2.43
N ALA A 119 11.77 11.10 2.15
CA ALA A 119 12.89 10.43 1.49
C ALA A 119 13.69 9.52 2.43
N TRP A 120 13.75 9.86 3.72
CA TRP A 120 14.63 9.23 4.70
C TRP A 120 14.63 7.68 4.72
N PRO A 121 13.48 6.98 4.80
CA PRO A 121 13.51 5.52 4.87
C PRO A 121 14.05 4.88 3.59
N LEU A 122 13.83 5.53 2.43
CA LEU A 122 14.33 5.08 1.14
C LEU A 122 15.85 5.27 1.03
N VAL A 123 16.37 6.39 1.53
CA VAL A 123 17.81 6.67 1.58
C VAL A 123 18.54 5.70 2.51
N LEU A 124 17.98 5.42 3.69
CA LEU A 124 18.56 4.43 4.60
C LEU A 124 18.66 3.05 3.94
N ILE A 125 17.62 2.65 3.21
CA ILE A 125 17.64 1.38 2.47
C ILE A 125 18.60 1.41 1.30
N ALA A 126 18.76 2.54 0.60
CA ALA A 126 19.78 2.66 -0.44
C ALA A 126 21.17 2.37 0.11
N ILE A 127 21.52 2.99 1.24
CA ILE A 127 22.80 2.79 1.91
C ILE A 127 22.95 1.33 2.36
N LEU A 128 21.91 0.75 2.99
CA LEU A 128 21.92 -0.63 3.47
C LEU A 128 22.05 -1.67 2.35
N SER A 129 21.19 -1.59 1.34
CA SER A 129 21.04 -2.62 0.29
C SER A 129 22.09 -2.54 -0.82
N GLY A 130 22.75 -1.40 -1.02
CA GLY A 130 23.76 -1.25 -2.07
C GLY A 130 25.06 -0.62 -1.59
N GLY A 131 24.99 0.42 -0.75
CA GLY A 131 26.18 1.15 -0.30
C GLY A 131 27.12 0.29 0.55
N ILE A 132 26.61 -0.36 1.59
CA ILE A 132 27.41 -1.19 2.49
C ILE A 132 27.95 -2.41 1.76
N GLU A 133 27.13 -3.09 0.97
CA GLU A 133 27.56 -4.27 0.23
C GLU A 133 28.65 -3.93 -0.81
N MET A 134 28.59 -2.76 -1.45
CA MET A 134 29.68 -2.26 -2.30
C MET A 134 30.97 -2.02 -1.50
N ILE A 135 30.88 -1.38 -0.33
CA ILE A 135 32.04 -1.14 0.53
C ILE A 135 32.66 -2.48 1.00
N GLN A 136 31.82 -3.47 1.35
CA GLN A 136 32.28 -4.81 1.71
C GLN A 136 33.01 -5.49 0.54
N LEU A 137 32.47 -5.38 -0.68
CA LEU A 137 33.07 -5.97 -1.86
C LEU A 137 34.44 -5.34 -2.18
N LEU A 138 34.58 -4.02 -2.06
CA LEU A 138 35.86 -3.31 -2.23
C LEU A 138 36.90 -3.70 -1.17
N LEU A 139 36.45 -3.98 0.06
CA LEU A 139 37.32 -4.32 1.18
C LEU A 139 37.57 -5.82 1.35
N SER A 140 36.90 -6.68 0.58
CA SER A 140 37.01 -8.15 0.67
C SER A 140 38.43 -8.69 0.42
N GLY A 141 39.29 -7.90 -0.24
CA GLY A 141 40.72 -8.21 -0.43
C GLY A 141 41.65 -7.75 0.70
N HIS A 142 41.14 -7.10 1.76
CA HIS A 142 41.94 -6.52 2.84
C HIS A 142 41.79 -7.31 4.16
N VAL A 143 42.81 -7.26 5.02
CA VAL A 143 42.90 -7.97 6.32
C VAL A 143 41.62 -7.79 7.15
N GLY A 144 41.13 -8.86 7.77
CA GLY A 144 39.76 -9.02 8.31
C GLY A 144 39.26 -8.01 9.37
N GLY A 145 40.07 -7.05 9.82
CA GLY A 145 39.63 -5.95 10.67
C GLY A 145 38.62 -5.01 9.97
N TRP A 146 38.86 -4.66 8.70
CA TRP A 146 37.97 -3.79 7.93
C TRP A 146 36.62 -4.43 7.64
N VAL A 147 36.61 -5.73 7.34
CA VAL A 147 35.37 -6.49 7.10
C VAL A 147 34.47 -6.47 8.35
N LYS A 148 35.04 -6.63 9.55
CA LYS A 148 34.29 -6.55 10.81
C LYS A 148 33.70 -5.15 11.06
N ILE A 149 34.47 -4.09 10.79
CA ILE A 149 33.98 -2.71 10.94
C ILE A 149 32.77 -2.46 10.03
N VAL A 150 32.82 -2.92 8.78
CA VAL A 150 31.72 -2.71 7.84
C VAL A 150 30.50 -3.57 8.18
N GLN A 151 30.70 -4.79 8.72
CA GLN A 151 29.60 -5.58 9.27
C GLN A 151 28.93 -4.88 10.46
N LEU A 152 29.71 -4.30 11.39
CA LEU A 152 29.18 -3.53 12.51
C LEU A 152 28.42 -2.28 12.05
N LEU A 153 28.91 -1.58 11.02
CA LEU A 153 28.19 -0.48 10.38
C LEU A 153 26.87 -0.94 9.75
N GLY A 154 26.87 -2.11 9.10
CA GLY A 154 25.67 -2.77 8.58
C GLY A 154 24.61 -3.01 9.66
N ILE A 155 25.01 -3.66 10.75
CA ILE A 155 24.13 -3.92 11.90
C ILE A 155 23.63 -2.60 12.50
N GLY A 156 24.52 -1.62 12.71
CA GLY A 156 24.18 -0.32 13.24
C GLY A 156 23.15 0.43 12.38
N LEU A 157 23.25 0.35 11.06
CA LEU A 157 22.28 0.97 10.14
C LEU A 157 20.94 0.22 10.10
N ILE A 158 20.92 -1.11 10.28
CA ILE A 158 19.67 -1.86 10.45
C ILE A 158 18.97 -1.42 11.73
N VAL A 159 19.70 -1.34 12.84
CA VAL A 159 19.16 -0.83 14.11
C VAL A 159 18.66 0.61 13.94
N LEU A 160 19.41 1.46 13.24
CA LEU A 160 18.99 2.83 12.95
C LEU A 160 17.71 2.87 12.12
N LEU A 161 17.55 2.00 11.12
CA LEU A 161 16.32 1.89 10.32
C LEU A 161 15.14 1.49 11.21
N LEU A 162 15.31 0.46 12.05
CA LEU A 162 14.26 0.00 12.98
C LEU A 162 13.83 1.11 13.94
N VAL A 163 14.80 1.77 14.59
CA VAL A 163 14.55 2.89 15.50
C VAL A 163 13.91 4.05 14.75
N SER A 164 14.37 4.37 13.54
CA SER A 164 13.79 5.43 12.71
C SER A 164 12.34 5.14 12.37
N VAL A 165 11.99 3.90 12.00
CA VAL A 165 10.61 3.51 11.67
C VAL A 165 9.69 3.65 12.89
N LEU A 166 10.16 3.23 14.07
CA LEU A 166 9.42 3.38 15.32
C LEU A 166 9.23 4.86 15.71
N LEU A 167 10.30 5.66 15.67
CA LEU A 167 10.23 7.10 15.94
C LEU A 167 9.36 7.83 14.91
N GLY A 168 9.46 7.46 13.64
CA GLY A 168 8.63 7.96 12.56
C GLY A 168 7.15 7.66 12.79
N MET A 169 6.82 6.45 13.28
CA MET A 169 5.46 6.09 13.67
C MET A 169 4.95 6.94 14.83
N VAL A 170 5.74 7.13 15.89
CA VAL A 170 5.35 7.98 17.04
C VAL A 170 5.13 9.43 16.60
N LEU A 171 6.05 9.98 15.79
CA LEU A 171 5.94 11.35 15.27
C LEU A 171 4.73 11.51 14.34
N ALA A 172 4.49 10.51 13.48
CA ALA A 172 3.33 10.51 12.60
C ALA A 172 2.04 10.43 13.40
N TRP A 173 1.99 9.59 14.43
CA TRP A 173 0.83 9.47 15.31
C TRP A 173 0.47 10.81 15.96
N ARG A 174 1.45 11.50 16.55
CA ARG A 174 1.27 12.85 17.11
C ARG A 174 0.74 13.87 16.11
N ARG A 175 1.10 13.72 14.84
CA ARG A 175 0.70 14.63 13.77
C ARG A 175 -0.47 14.09 12.92
N ARG A 176 -1.29 13.19 13.48
CA ARG A 176 -2.45 12.57 12.80
C ARG A 176 -2.12 11.94 11.44
N PHE A 177 -0.96 11.32 11.35
CA PHE A 177 -0.40 10.64 10.18
C PHE A 177 -0.27 11.56 8.94
N PRO A 178 0.70 12.48 8.94
CA PRO A 178 0.93 13.41 7.84
C PRO A 178 1.37 12.70 6.56
N ARG A 179 1.27 13.39 5.42
CA ARG A 179 1.61 12.88 4.08
C ARG A 179 2.93 12.14 3.98
N TRP A 180 4.00 12.71 4.54
CA TRP A 180 5.35 12.15 4.46
C TRP A 180 5.47 10.74 5.05
N PHE A 181 4.57 10.37 5.98
CA PHE A 181 4.56 9.04 6.58
C PHE A 181 4.17 7.95 5.58
N GLY A 182 3.59 8.31 4.42
CA GLY A 182 3.23 7.36 3.37
C GLY A 182 4.40 6.48 2.92
N SER A 183 5.61 7.02 2.78
CA SER A 183 6.78 6.22 2.37
C SER A 183 7.31 5.30 3.47
N TRP A 184 6.93 5.53 4.74
CA TRP A 184 7.38 4.74 5.88
C TRP A 184 6.54 3.48 6.11
N THR A 185 5.27 3.51 5.71
CA THR A 185 4.33 2.45 6.08
C THR A 185 4.70 1.08 5.51
N PRO A 186 5.26 0.92 4.30
CA PRO A 186 5.63 -0.41 3.81
C PRO A 186 6.80 -0.98 4.61
N PHE A 187 7.70 -0.14 5.12
CA PHE A 187 8.81 -0.58 5.97
C PHE A 187 8.34 -1.01 7.35
N LEU A 188 7.35 -0.33 7.91
CA LEU A 188 6.72 -0.78 9.17
C LEU A 188 6.12 -2.18 9.01
N LEU A 189 5.44 -2.44 7.90
CA LEU A 189 4.89 -3.75 7.61
C LEU A 189 6.01 -4.80 7.42
N LEU A 190 7.07 -4.47 6.70
CA LEU A 190 8.22 -5.37 6.53
C LEU A 190 8.89 -5.70 7.86
N VAL A 191 9.11 -4.70 8.73
CA VAL A 191 9.67 -4.91 10.08
C VAL A 191 8.77 -5.82 10.90
N LEU A 192 7.44 -5.60 10.87
CA LEU A 192 6.49 -6.46 11.57
C LEU A 192 6.56 -7.90 11.05
N VAL A 193 6.59 -8.09 9.73
CA VAL A 193 6.71 -9.42 9.10
C VAL A 193 8.03 -10.08 9.47
N MET A 194 9.14 -9.35 9.50
CA MET A 194 10.44 -9.88 9.95
C MET A 194 10.40 -10.33 11.41
N LEU A 195 9.82 -9.53 12.31
CA LEU A 195 9.68 -9.87 13.73
C LEU A 195 8.78 -11.10 13.96
N LEU A 196 7.69 -11.22 13.19
CA LEU A 196 6.81 -12.39 13.24
C LEU A 196 7.46 -13.65 12.64
N ASN A 197 8.27 -13.48 11.59
CA ASN A 197 8.92 -14.58 10.90
C ASN A 197 10.13 -15.14 11.69
N TRP A 198 10.81 -14.31 12.48
CA TRP A 198 11.97 -14.71 13.29
C TRP A 198 11.73 -15.97 14.16
N PRO A 199 10.72 -16.00 15.07
CA PRO A 199 10.49 -17.18 15.91
C PRO A 199 10.04 -18.41 15.11
N LEU A 200 9.40 -18.21 13.95
CA LEU A 200 8.96 -19.31 13.08
C LEU A 200 10.15 -19.99 12.39
N GLN A 201 11.16 -19.22 12.01
CA GLN A 201 12.40 -19.75 11.45
C GLN A 201 13.22 -20.51 12.49
N GLU A 202 13.27 -20.02 13.74
CA GLU A 202 14.02 -20.66 14.82
C GLU A 202 13.49 -22.07 15.16
N GLN A 203 12.17 -22.27 15.16
CA GLN A 203 11.59 -23.59 15.45
C GLN A 203 11.91 -24.66 14.40
N ASN A 204 12.18 -24.24 13.15
CA ASN A 204 12.56 -25.10 12.01
C ASN A 204 11.77 -26.41 11.86
N ASN A 205 10.46 -26.40 12.14
CA ASN A 205 9.58 -27.54 11.93
C ASN A 205 8.66 -27.29 10.72
N GLN A 206 8.04 -28.34 10.18
CA GLN A 206 7.23 -28.23 8.96
C GLN A 206 6.07 -27.22 9.12
N THR A 207 5.42 -27.17 10.28
CA THR A 207 4.33 -26.24 10.56
C THR A 207 4.80 -24.79 10.59
N SER A 208 5.97 -24.52 11.19
CA SER A 208 6.54 -23.17 11.29
C SER A 208 7.07 -22.69 9.93
N GLN A 209 7.61 -23.60 9.11
CA GLN A 209 7.97 -23.31 7.71
C GLN A 209 6.75 -22.96 6.86
N LEU A 210 5.64 -23.70 6.98
CA LEU A 210 4.39 -23.38 6.30
C LEU A 210 3.82 -22.02 6.77
N ALA A 211 3.85 -21.75 8.08
CA ALA A 211 3.42 -20.47 8.64
C ALA A 211 4.28 -19.29 8.13
N ALA A 212 5.60 -19.46 8.07
CA ALA A 212 6.53 -18.47 7.50
C ALA A 212 6.23 -18.20 6.02
N GLN A 213 5.99 -19.25 5.23
CA GLN A 213 5.60 -19.11 3.82
C GLN A 213 4.24 -18.41 3.66
N SER A 214 3.25 -18.71 4.53
CA SER A 214 1.95 -18.02 4.55
C SER A 214 2.11 -16.52 4.82
N LEU A 215 2.99 -16.15 5.76
CA LEU A 215 3.26 -14.73 6.06
C LEU A 215 3.80 -13.98 4.84
N ILE A 216 4.74 -14.59 4.11
CA ILE A 216 5.43 -13.94 2.98
C ILE A 216 4.58 -13.96 1.71
N TYR A 217 3.95 -15.08 1.37
CA TYR A 217 3.25 -15.24 0.08
C TYR A 217 1.77 -14.87 0.11
N LEU A 218 1.12 -14.86 1.29
CA LEU A 218 -0.30 -14.55 1.42
C LEU A 218 -0.52 -13.25 2.21
N VAL A 219 -0.05 -13.20 3.46
CA VAL A 219 -0.38 -12.09 4.38
C VAL A 219 0.26 -10.78 3.94
N LEU A 220 1.56 -10.79 3.63
CA LEU A 220 2.30 -9.58 3.25
C LEU A 220 1.71 -8.91 1.99
N PRO A 221 1.47 -9.60 0.86
CA PRO A 221 0.87 -8.97 -0.32
C PRO A 221 -0.54 -8.41 -0.06
N ILE A 222 -1.39 -9.12 0.68
CA ILE A 222 -2.72 -8.62 1.07
C ILE A 222 -2.59 -7.35 1.91
N ALA A 223 -1.71 -7.37 2.91
CA ALA A 223 -1.49 -6.22 3.79
C ALA A 223 -0.95 -5.01 3.01
N LEU A 224 -0.07 -5.19 2.03
CA LEU A 224 0.40 -4.13 1.14
C LEU A 224 -0.73 -3.53 0.30
N VAL A 225 -1.62 -4.35 -0.27
CA VAL A 225 -2.78 -3.86 -1.05
C VAL A 225 -3.76 -3.10 -0.17
N VAL A 226 -4.07 -3.63 1.03
CA VAL A 226 -4.92 -2.95 2.01
C VAL A 226 -4.29 -1.63 2.43
N LEU A 227 -2.97 -1.57 2.62
CA LEU A 227 -2.25 -0.36 2.99
C LEU A 227 -2.29 0.71 1.89
N ILE A 228 -2.07 0.32 0.63
CA ILE A 228 -2.24 1.20 -0.53
C ILE A 228 -3.69 1.73 -0.55
N PHE A 229 -4.67 0.85 -0.47
CA PHE A 229 -6.09 1.21 -0.50
C PHE A 229 -6.46 2.18 0.64
N ALA A 230 -6.19 1.81 1.89
CA ALA A 230 -6.51 2.61 3.07
C ALA A 230 -5.83 3.98 3.05
N SER A 231 -4.58 4.05 2.57
CA SER A 231 -3.84 5.31 2.45
C SER A 231 -4.42 6.20 1.35
N SER A 232 -4.78 5.61 0.20
CA SER A 232 -5.38 6.32 -0.94
C SER A 232 -6.77 6.88 -0.63
N LEU A 233 -7.50 6.24 0.29
CA LEU A 233 -8.80 6.73 0.76
C LEU A 233 -8.69 7.98 1.65
N ARG A 234 -7.53 8.25 2.25
CA ARG A 234 -7.26 9.43 3.07
C ARG A 234 -6.68 10.57 2.23
N ASP A 235 -5.66 10.29 1.44
CA ASP A 235 -4.93 11.27 0.63
C ASP A 235 -4.31 10.57 -0.60
N ARG A 236 -4.44 11.19 -1.78
CA ARG A 236 -3.97 10.60 -3.04
C ARG A 236 -2.45 10.55 -3.14
N LEU A 237 -1.77 11.61 -2.72
CA LEU A 237 -0.31 11.68 -2.68
C LEU A 237 0.25 10.69 -1.66
N ARG A 238 -0.43 10.51 -0.53
CA ARG A 238 -0.05 9.49 0.44
C ARG A 238 -0.12 8.08 -0.16
N GLY A 239 -1.18 7.75 -0.89
CA GLY A 239 -1.27 6.48 -1.62
C GLY A 239 -0.12 6.27 -2.61
N LEU A 240 0.28 7.32 -3.34
CA LEU A 240 1.45 7.29 -4.23
C LEU A 240 2.76 7.08 -3.46
N LEU A 241 2.95 7.75 -2.31
CA LEU A 241 4.15 7.60 -1.47
C LEU A 241 4.30 6.19 -0.90
N VAL A 242 3.18 5.53 -0.56
CA VAL A 242 3.17 4.11 -0.16
C VAL A 242 3.58 3.20 -1.32
N THR A 243 3.17 3.56 -2.54
CA THR A 243 3.37 2.74 -3.73
C THR A 243 4.83 2.68 -4.18
N ILE A 244 5.58 3.78 -4.08
CA ILE A 244 6.98 3.86 -4.54
C ILE A 244 7.87 2.75 -3.96
N PRO A 245 8.01 2.57 -2.64
CA PRO A 245 8.83 1.49 -2.10
C PRO A 245 8.32 0.09 -2.49
N ILE A 246 7.00 -0.11 -2.58
CA ILE A 246 6.40 -1.38 -3.00
C ILE A 246 6.80 -1.71 -4.43
N LEU A 247 6.76 -0.71 -5.31
CA LEU A 247 7.19 -0.81 -6.69
C LEU A 247 8.66 -1.25 -6.78
N LEU A 248 9.53 -0.67 -5.96
CA LEU A 248 10.94 -1.06 -5.92
C LEU A 248 11.13 -2.50 -5.43
N ILE A 249 10.41 -2.91 -4.37
CA ILE A 249 10.42 -4.28 -3.85
C ILE A 249 10.06 -5.26 -4.97
N LEU A 250 9.01 -5.00 -5.73
CA LEU A 250 8.60 -5.87 -6.84
C LEU A 250 9.63 -5.91 -7.97
N TRP A 251 10.28 -4.79 -8.26
CA TRP A 251 11.35 -4.75 -9.24
C TRP A 251 12.57 -5.58 -8.82
N THR A 252 12.85 -5.75 -7.52
CA THR A 252 14.03 -6.50 -7.05
C THR A 252 14.12 -7.93 -7.57
N VAL A 253 13.00 -8.56 -7.92
CA VAL A 253 12.97 -9.89 -8.58
C VAL A 253 13.74 -9.88 -9.90
N SER A 254 13.76 -8.76 -10.61
CA SER A 254 14.54 -8.62 -11.85
C SER A 254 16.05 -8.64 -11.62
N LEU A 255 16.52 -8.45 -10.39
CA LEU A 255 17.95 -8.56 -10.04
C LEU A 255 18.39 -9.98 -9.70
N GLU A 256 17.48 -10.96 -9.73
CA GLU A 256 17.82 -12.35 -9.48
C GLU A 256 18.96 -12.83 -10.41
N PHE A 257 19.92 -13.56 -9.86
CA PHE A 257 21.13 -14.02 -10.55
C PHE A 257 21.93 -12.90 -11.27
N THR A 258 21.92 -11.67 -10.76
CA THR A 258 22.82 -10.59 -11.20
C THR A 258 24.12 -10.62 -10.41
N ALA A 259 25.25 -10.33 -11.06
CA ALA A 259 26.56 -10.28 -10.41
C ALA A 259 26.67 -9.14 -9.37
N GLN A 260 27.41 -9.40 -8.30
CA GLN A 260 27.41 -8.63 -7.05
C GLN A 260 27.91 -7.16 -7.12
N PRO A 261 28.80 -6.67 -8.01
CA PRO A 261 29.04 -5.23 -8.05
C PRO A 261 27.87 -4.48 -8.70
N TYR A 262 27.32 -5.04 -9.79
CA TYR A 262 26.25 -4.38 -10.56
C TYR A 262 24.93 -4.38 -9.81
N ARG A 263 24.56 -5.50 -9.18
CA ARG A 263 23.35 -5.61 -8.36
C ARG A 263 23.31 -4.51 -7.29
N ASN A 264 24.42 -4.29 -6.60
CA ASN A 264 24.48 -3.39 -5.46
C ASN A 264 24.47 -1.93 -5.91
N LEU A 265 25.18 -1.61 -7.00
CA LEU A 265 25.17 -0.29 -7.63
C LEU A 265 23.78 0.11 -8.11
N VAL A 266 23.09 -0.76 -8.86
CA VAL A 266 21.75 -0.43 -9.38
C VAL A 266 20.72 -0.38 -8.27
N SER A 267 20.84 -1.22 -7.23
CA SER A 267 19.97 -1.17 -6.04
C SER A 267 20.13 0.16 -5.31
N PHE A 268 21.38 0.58 -5.03
CA PHE A 268 21.66 1.89 -4.43
C PHE A 268 21.04 3.04 -5.24
N ALA A 269 21.29 3.07 -6.56
CA ALA A 269 20.78 4.11 -7.44
C ALA A 269 19.25 4.15 -7.48
N ALA A 270 18.59 2.98 -7.54
CA ALA A 270 17.14 2.87 -7.54
C ALA A 270 16.51 3.42 -6.27
N TRP A 271 17.00 3.03 -5.09
CA TRP A 271 16.48 3.48 -3.81
C TRP A 271 16.75 4.98 -3.57
N MET A 272 17.90 5.50 -4.01
CA MET A 272 18.18 6.95 -3.98
C MET A 272 17.22 7.74 -4.88
N LEU A 273 16.98 7.24 -6.09
CA LEU A 273 16.06 7.88 -7.04
C LEU A 273 14.61 7.85 -6.52
N ALA A 274 14.19 6.77 -5.86
CA ALA A 274 12.92 6.69 -5.16
C ALA A 274 12.84 7.69 -4.00
N GLY A 275 13.91 7.85 -3.21
CA GLY A 275 14.02 8.84 -2.16
C GLY A 275 13.83 10.27 -2.68
N LEU A 276 14.52 10.61 -3.78
CA LEU A 276 14.36 11.90 -4.44
C LEU A 276 12.92 12.12 -4.94
N ALA A 277 12.32 11.10 -5.56
CA ALA A 277 10.94 11.18 -6.02
C ALA A 277 9.95 11.39 -4.87
N ALA A 278 10.11 10.68 -3.74
CA ALA A 278 9.28 10.86 -2.55
C ALA A 278 9.39 12.29 -1.99
N ALA A 279 10.61 12.84 -1.91
CA ALA A 279 10.81 14.24 -1.51
C ALA A 279 10.12 15.22 -2.45
N LEU A 280 10.26 15.04 -3.77
CA LEU A 280 9.64 15.90 -4.77
C LEU A 280 8.11 15.82 -4.75
N ILE A 281 7.54 14.63 -4.53
CA ILE A 281 6.08 14.43 -4.40
C ILE A 281 5.54 15.26 -3.25
N VAL A 282 6.15 15.17 -2.07
CA VAL A 282 5.74 15.95 -0.90
C VAL A 282 5.96 17.44 -1.13
N ARG A 283 7.12 17.82 -1.68
CA ARG A 283 7.51 19.23 -1.85
C ARG A 283 6.64 19.96 -2.85
N LEU A 284 6.27 19.30 -3.94
CA LEU A 284 5.47 19.88 -5.02
C LEU A 284 3.98 19.76 -4.74
N GLY A 285 3.56 18.76 -3.95
CA GLY A 285 2.20 18.63 -3.49
C GLY A 285 1.16 18.44 -4.60
N LYS A 286 1.56 18.05 -5.83
CA LYS A 286 0.64 17.96 -6.98
C LYS A 286 0.49 16.52 -7.46
N VAL A 287 -0.75 16.03 -7.47
CA VAL A 287 -1.07 14.64 -7.89
C VAL A 287 -0.55 14.29 -9.29
N PRO A 288 -0.71 15.13 -10.34
CA PRO A 288 -0.22 14.78 -11.67
C PRO A 288 1.30 14.63 -11.71
N ILE A 289 2.02 15.49 -10.99
CA ILE A 289 3.48 15.42 -10.92
C ILE A 289 3.89 14.15 -10.19
N GLY A 290 3.26 13.82 -9.07
CA GLY A 290 3.58 12.61 -8.32
C GLY A 290 3.31 11.32 -9.08
N MET A 291 2.24 11.28 -9.88
CA MET A 291 1.95 10.17 -10.78
C MET A 291 3.05 9.99 -11.83
N TRP A 292 3.44 11.06 -12.53
CA TRP A 292 4.51 11.00 -13.53
C TRP A 292 5.88 10.70 -12.93
N LEU A 293 6.17 11.19 -11.71
CA LEU A 293 7.36 10.80 -10.96
C LEU A 293 7.35 9.29 -10.65
N GLY A 294 6.23 8.74 -10.18
CA GLY A 294 6.11 7.30 -9.91
C GLY A 294 6.30 6.45 -11.18
N VAL A 295 5.68 6.85 -12.30
CA VAL A 295 5.87 6.19 -13.61
C VAL A 295 7.33 6.30 -14.08
N GLY A 296 7.93 7.48 -13.98
CA GLY A 296 9.32 7.73 -14.38
C GLY A 296 10.31 6.93 -13.55
N VAL A 297 10.12 6.89 -12.22
CA VAL A 297 10.91 6.05 -11.30
C VAL A 297 10.81 4.58 -11.71
N SER A 298 9.60 4.07 -11.98
CA SER A 298 9.40 2.68 -12.42
C SER A 298 10.15 2.37 -13.71
N LEU A 299 10.08 3.27 -14.70
CA LEU A 299 10.77 3.08 -15.97
C LEU A 299 12.29 3.05 -15.80
N VAL A 300 12.85 4.02 -15.06
CA VAL A 300 14.30 4.14 -14.87
C VAL A 300 14.83 2.98 -14.03
N VAL A 301 14.17 2.65 -12.92
CA VAL A 301 14.55 1.51 -12.07
C VAL A 301 14.44 0.20 -12.83
N GLY A 302 13.34 -0.03 -13.55
CA GLY A 302 13.15 -1.20 -14.39
C GLY A 302 14.24 -1.33 -15.44
N LEU A 303 14.59 -0.23 -16.12
CA LEU A 303 15.67 -0.21 -17.11
C LEU A 303 17.01 -0.59 -16.49
N LEU A 304 17.37 0.00 -15.34
CA LEU A 304 18.62 -0.30 -14.63
C LEU A 304 18.69 -1.78 -14.20
N PHE A 305 17.59 -2.31 -13.66
CA PHE A 305 17.55 -3.69 -13.16
C PHE A 305 17.57 -4.69 -14.31
N CYS A 306 16.75 -4.49 -15.35
CA CYS A 306 16.76 -5.35 -16.53
C CYS A 306 18.09 -5.27 -17.30
N TRP A 307 18.74 -4.10 -17.33
CA TRP A 307 20.08 -3.95 -17.89
C TRP A 307 21.11 -4.80 -17.13
N ALA A 308 21.16 -4.66 -15.80
CA ALA A 308 22.08 -5.44 -14.97
C ALA A 308 21.83 -6.94 -15.11
N ARG A 309 20.55 -7.36 -15.14
CA ARG A 309 20.14 -8.75 -15.36
C ARG A 309 20.53 -9.29 -16.73
N THR A 310 20.48 -8.46 -17.77
CA THR A 310 20.67 -8.92 -19.16
C THR A 310 22.14 -9.00 -19.54
N TYR A 311 22.96 -8.05 -19.09
CA TYR A 311 24.37 -7.97 -19.49
C TYR A 311 25.35 -8.40 -18.40
N HIS A 312 24.92 -8.44 -17.14
CA HIS A 312 25.77 -8.75 -15.98
C HIS A 312 25.18 -9.87 -15.11
N HIS A 313 24.55 -10.88 -15.74
CA HIS A 313 24.08 -12.05 -15.04
C HIS A 313 25.22 -12.96 -14.58
N ASN A 314 24.98 -13.71 -13.52
CA ASN A 314 25.85 -14.75 -12.98
C ASN A 314 25.32 -16.17 -13.28
N ILE A 315 24.58 -16.34 -14.38
CA ILE A 315 24.12 -17.65 -14.85
C ILE A 315 25.31 -18.37 -15.54
N PRO A 316 25.59 -19.64 -15.19
CA PRO A 316 26.62 -20.43 -15.86
C PRO A 316 26.41 -20.48 -17.38
N PRO A 317 27.46 -20.31 -18.21
CA PRO A 317 27.34 -20.24 -19.67
C PRO A 317 26.63 -21.45 -20.30
N GLN A 318 26.69 -22.62 -19.66
CA GLN A 318 26.05 -23.84 -20.15
C GLN A 318 24.51 -23.80 -20.09
N ILE A 319 23.94 -22.88 -19.29
CA ILE A 319 22.48 -22.74 -19.06
C ILE A 319 21.92 -21.51 -19.77
N VAL A 320 22.79 -20.62 -20.27
CA VAL A 320 22.38 -19.36 -20.91
C VAL A 320 21.82 -19.66 -22.31
N LEU A 321 20.50 -19.71 -22.41
CA LEU A 321 19.78 -19.85 -23.69
C LEU A 321 19.70 -18.53 -24.48
N GLU A 322 19.89 -17.38 -23.83
CA GLU A 322 19.78 -16.05 -24.44
C GLU A 322 21.07 -15.25 -24.28
N VAL A 323 21.75 -14.95 -25.39
CA VAL A 323 22.84 -13.97 -25.43
C VAL A 323 22.26 -12.58 -25.11
N GLY A 324 22.97 -11.80 -24.28
CA GLY A 324 22.58 -10.43 -23.93
C GLY A 324 22.28 -9.60 -25.18
N SER A 325 21.00 -9.30 -25.40
CA SER A 325 20.51 -8.61 -26.60
C SER A 325 19.53 -7.51 -26.21
N ILE A 326 19.40 -6.49 -27.07
CA ILE A 326 18.46 -5.39 -26.87
C ILE A 326 17.01 -5.91 -26.84
N SER A 327 16.68 -6.92 -27.65
CA SER A 327 15.36 -7.55 -27.62
C SER A 327 15.05 -8.21 -26.28
N ALA A 328 16.00 -8.93 -25.68
CA ALA A 328 15.83 -9.53 -24.36
C ALA A 328 15.75 -8.49 -23.23
N LEU A 329 16.49 -7.37 -23.35
CA LEU A 329 16.37 -6.24 -22.43
C LEU A 329 14.95 -5.63 -22.51
N LEU A 330 14.49 -5.34 -23.73
CA LEU A 330 13.19 -4.68 -23.95
C LEU A 330 12.03 -5.58 -23.55
N SER A 331 12.08 -6.89 -23.83
CA SER A 331 11.02 -7.82 -23.43
C SER A 331 10.84 -7.88 -21.92
N ARG A 332 11.95 -7.96 -21.16
CA ARG A 332 11.98 -7.93 -19.68
C ARG A 332 11.53 -6.58 -19.12
N LEU A 333 11.94 -5.50 -19.75
CA LEU A 333 11.57 -4.14 -19.32
C LEU A 333 10.09 -3.88 -19.53
N PHE A 334 9.56 -4.09 -20.74
CA PHE A 334 8.17 -3.76 -21.06
C PHE A 334 7.19 -4.58 -20.24
N SER A 335 7.50 -5.85 -19.99
CA SER A 335 6.66 -6.69 -19.14
C SER A 335 6.59 -6.21 -17.71
N GLY A 336 7.75 -6.06 -17.06
CA GLY A 336 7.83 -5.57 -15.69
C GLY A 336 7.24 -4.17 -15.57
N PHE A 337 7.53 -3.28 -16.53
CA PHE A 337 7.04 -1.92 -16.54
C PHE A 337 5.52 -1.86 -16.62
N ILE A 338 4.88 -2.57 -17.54
CA ILE A 338 3.43 -2.57 -17.67
C ILE A 338 2.78 -3.15 -16.41
N SER A 339 3.26 -4.29 -15.93
CA SER A 339 2.71 -4.95 -14.76
C SER A 339 2.85 -4.11 -13.49
N ILE A 340 4.07 -3.65 -13.18
CA ILE A 340 4.37 -3.01 -11.89
C ILE A 340 3.87 -1.55 -11.86
N THR A 341 3.93 -0.83 -12.99
CA THR A 341 3.52 0.59 -13.04
C THR A 341 2.02 0.79 -12.84
N THR A 342 1.20 -0.26 -13.02
CA THR A 342 -0.23 -0.21 -12.68
C THR A 342 -0.48 0.14 -11.21
N LEU A 343 0.46 -0.20 -10.32
CA LEU A 343 0.36 0.14 -8.90
C LEU A 343 0.40 1.64 -8.67
N VAL A 344 1.08 2.42 -9.52
CA VAL A 344 1.09 3.90 -9.44
C VAL A 344 -0.30 4.46 -9.71
N VAL A 345 -1.04 3.81 -10.62
CA VAL A 345 -2.36 4.24 -11.07
C VAL A 345 -3.47 3.77 -10.12
N ALA A 346 -3.27 2.63 -9.44
CA ALA A 346 -4.26 2.01 -8.57
C ALA A 346 -4.80 2.93 -7.45
N PRO A 347 -3.96 3.64 -6.64
CA PRO A 347 -4.41 4.63 -5.66
C PRO A 347 -5.40 5.65 -6.22
N LEU A 348 -5.09 6.15 -7.41
CA LEU A 348 -5.80 7.24 -8.05
C LEU A 348 -7.12 6.76 -8.65
N LEU A 349 -7.14 5.55 -9.23
CA LEU A 349 -8.35 4.90 -9.71
C LEU A 349 -9.30 4.57 -8.56
N VAL A 350 -8.81 3.98 -7.48
CA VAL A 350 -9.60 3.68 -6.27
C VAL A 350 -10.29 4.94 -5.77
N TRP A 351 -9.55 6.02 -5.62
CA TRP A 351 -10.09 7.30 -5.18
C TRP A 351 -11.13 7.85 -6.17
N SER A 352 -10.82 7.81 -7.48
CA SER A 352 -11.70 8.34 -8.52
C SER A 352 -13.04 7.60 -8.58
N ILE A 353 -13.00 6.26 -8.59
CA ILE A 353 -14.18 5.40 -8.60
C ILE A 353 -15.03 5.66 -7.33
N ARG A 354 -14.39 5.90 -6.17
CA ARG A 354 -15.11 6.28 -4.95
C ARG A 354 -15.84 7.63 -5.07
N GLN A 355 -15.27 8.61 -5.75
CA GLN A 355 -15.96 9.89 -5.96
C GLN A 355 -17.17 9.71 -6.88
N VAL A 356 -17.02 8.94 -7.96
CA VAL A 356 -18.15 8.59 -8.83
C VAL A 356 -19.24 7.86 -8.06
N SER A 357 -18.86 6.92 -7.18
CA SER A 357 -19.81 6.15 -6.38
C SER A 357 -20.58 7.02 -5.40
N ARG A 358 -19.92 7.99 -4.75
CA ARG A 358 -20.56 8.98 -3.87
C ARG A 358 -21.55 9.87 -4.61
N ARG A 359 -21.19 10.37 -5.79
CA ARG A 359 -22.09 11.16 -6.66
C ARG A 359 -23.30 10.37 -7.14
N SER A 360 -23.17 9.04 -7.21
CA SER A 360 -24.23 8.12 -7.64
C SER A 360 -25.13 7.65 -6.48
N GLY A 361 -25.00 8.25 -5.30
CA GLY A 361 -25.82 7.96 -4.12
C GLY A 361 -25.52 6.59 -3.47
N THR A 362 -26.48 6.09 -2.67
CA THR A 362 -26.33 4.85 -1.88
C THR A 362 -26.09 3.62 -2.75
N GLN A 363 -26.75 3.54 -3.92
CA GLN A 363 -26.55 2.46 -4.88
C GLN A 363 -25.13 2.45 -5.45
N GLY A 364 -24.59 3.62 -5.79
CA GLY A 364 -23.20 3.74 -6.22
C GLY A 364 -22.22 3.27 -5.15
N ILE A 365 -22.41 3.71 -3.90
CA ILE A 365 -21.56 3.30 -2.77
C ILE A 365 -21.58 1.79 -2.57
N PHE A 366 -22.76 1.16 -2.64
CA PHE A 366 -22.89 -0.29 -2.54
C PHE A 366 -22.15 -1.00 -3.69
N ALA A 367 -22.37 -0.55 -4.92
CA ALA A 367 -21.74 -1.10 -6.12
C ALA A 367 -20.19 -1.00 -6.05
N TYR A 368 -19.67 0.13 -5.57
CA TYR A 368 -18.23 0.32 -5.32
C TYR A 368 -17.69 -0.65 -4.27
N ARG A 369 -18.39 -0.81 -3.13
CA ARG A 369 -17.97 -1.77 -2.08
C ARG A 369 -17.97 -3.20 -2.60
N LEU A 370 -18.98 -3.57 -3.38
CA LEU A 370 -19.07 -4.87 -4.02
C LEU A 370 -17.89 -5.10 -4.98
N ALA A 371 -17.54 -4.09 -5.79
CA ALA A 371 -16.42 -4.16 -6.71
C ALA A 371 -15.07 -4.36 -5.98
N ILE A 372 -14.81 -3.56 -4.93
CA ILE A 372 -13.59 -3.67 -4.13
C ILE A 372 -13.53 -5.01 -3.37
N ALA A 373 -14.64 -5.47 -2.82
CA ALA A 373 -14.72 -6.79 -2.17
C ALA A 373 -14.42 -7.92 -3.17
N GLY A 374 -14.98 -7.82 -4.39
CA GLY A 374 -14.68 -8.74 -5.48
C GLY A 374 -13.19 -8.82 -5.80
N LEU A 375 -12.53 -7.66 -6.01
CA LEU A 375 -11.08 -7.59 -6.27
C LEU A 375 -10.25 -8.18 -5.12
N LEU A 376 -10.64 -7.95 -3.87
CA LEU A 376 -9.93 -8.49 -2.72
C LEU A 376 -10.08 -10.01 -2.63
N ILE A 377 -11.28 -10.54 -2.85
CA ILE A 377 -11.54 -11.98 -2.88
C ILE A 377 -10.77 -12.64 -4.03
N GLU A 378 -10.76 -12.00 -5.20
CA GLU A 378 -10.00 -12.45 -6.37
C GLU A 378 -8.50 -12.53 -6.05
N LEU A 379 -7.93 -11.46 -5.48
CA LEU A 379 -6.53 -11.42 -5.04
C LEU A 379 -6.22 -12.51 -4.01
N ILE A 380 -7.08 -12.70 -3.00
CA ILE A 380 -6.93 -13.76 -1.99
C ILE A 380 -6.92 -15.13 -2.66
N GLY A 381 -7.84 -15.39 -3.58
CA GLY A 381 -7.90 -16.63 -4.35
C GLY A 381 -6.60 -16.87 -5.11
N TYR A 382 -6.06 -15.84 -5.77
CA TYR A 382 -4.79 -15.93 -6.49
C TYR A 382 -3.58 -16.19 -5.60
N LEU A 383 -3.45 -15.45 -4.50
CA LEU A 383 -2.35 -15.64 -3.56
C LEU A 383 -2.46 -16.99 -2.85
N ALA A 384 -3.66 -17.47 -2.55
CA ALA A 384 -3.88 -18.79 -1.98
C ALA A 384 -3.49 -19.91 -2.96
N ALA A 385 -3.82 -19.78 -4.25
CA ALA A 385 -3.39 -20.71 -5.29
C ALA A 385 -1.86 -20.72 -5.43
N PHE A 386 -1.24 -19.54 -5.46
CA PHE A 386 0.21 -19.41 -5.54
C PHE A 386 0.92 -19.98 -4.31
N TRP A 387 0.41 -19.68 -3.10
CA TRP A 387 0.92 -20.24 -1.85
C TRP A 387 0.82 -21.77 -1.84
N TRP A 388 -0.34 -22.32 -2.18
CA TRP A 388 -0.54 -23.78 -2.25
C TRP A 388 0.47 -24.44 -3.19
N HIS A 389 0.65 -23.86 -4.38
CA HIS A 389 1.62 -24.37 -5.35
C HIS A 389 3.07 -24.28 -4.85
N SER A 390 3.43 -23.16 -4.22
CA SER A 390 4.80 -22.92 -3.75
C SER A 390 5.16 -23.75 -2.51
N SER A 391 4.18 -24.05 -1.65
CA SER A 391 4.38 -24.74 -0.38
C SER A 391 4.39 -26.27 -0.49
N PHE A 392 3.76 -26.88 -1.50
CA PHE A 392 3.51 -28.32 -1.53
C PHE A 392 4.09 -29.09 -2.75
N ASN A 393 5.07 -28.54 -3.48
CA ASN A 393 5.35 -28.93 -4.87
C ASN A 393 6.22 -30.20 -5.13
N ARG A 394 5.75 -31.13 -6.01
CA ARG A 394 6.44 -31.84 -7.14
C ARG A 394 5.75 -33.11 -7.67
N PHE A 395 4.84 -33.78 -6.96
CA PHE A 395 4.30 -35.10 -7.39
C PHE A 395 2.78 -35.28 -7.38
N TRP A 396 2.01 -34.37 -6.79
CA TRP A 396 0.56 -34.55 -6.59
C TRP A 396 -0.28 -33.60 -7.46
N TYR A 397 -0.02 -33.65 -8.77
CA TYR A 397 -0.61 -32.81 -9.81
C TYR A 397 -2.13 -32.93 -10.02
N TYR A 398 -2.83 -33.79 -9.26
CA TYR A 398 -4.23 -34.13 -9.50
C TYR A 398 -5.00 -34.42 -8.19
N SER A 399 -4.92 -33.56 -7.17
CA SER A 399 -5.78 -33.69 -6.00
C SER A 399 -6.73 -32.50 -5.86
N THR A 400 -7.92 -32.81 -5.35
CA THR A 400 -9.15 -32.02 -5.21
C THR A 400 -9.03 -30.65 -4.49
N GLY A 401 -7.83 -30.21 -4.14
CA GLY A 401 -7.55 -28.96 -3.41
C GLY A 401 -7.61 -27.68 -4.25
N GLU A 402 -7.53 -27.75 -5.59
CA GLU A 402 -7.55 -26.57 -6.46
C GLU A 402 -8.94 -25.91 -6.63
N PHE A 403 -10.01 -26.61 -6.24
CA PHE A 403 -11.38 -26.10 -6.39
C PHE A 403 -11.64 -24.85 -5.55
N LEU A 404 -11.07 -24.78 -4.33
CA LEU A 404 -11.35 -23.68 -3.41
C LEU A 404 -10.65 -22.37 -3.83
N PRO A 405 -9.33 -22.33 -4.12
CA PRO A 405 -8.69 -21.11 -4.62
C PRO A 405 -9.28 -20.64 -5.96
N SER A 406 -9.55 -21.57 -6.87
CA SER A 406 -10.16 -21.27 -8.17
C SER A 406 -11.57 -20.71 -8.02
N GLY A 407 -12.39 -21.31 -7.13
CA GLY A 407 -13.73 -20.82 -6.82
C GLY A 407 -13.72 -19.41 -6.25
N LEU A 408 -12.75 -19.08 -5.39
CA LEU A 408 -12.58 -17.71 -4.88
C LEU A 408 -12.22 -16.72 -5.98
N VAL A 409 -11.32 -17.10 -6.91
CA VAL A 409 -10.97 -16.25 -8.07
C VAL A 409 -12.21 -15.93 -8.90
N TYR A 410 -12.96 -16.95 -9.34
CA TYR A 410 -14.15 -16.73 -10.17
C TYR A 410 -15.27 -15.98 -9.44
N LEU A 411 -15.45 -16.25 -8.15
CA LEU A 411 -16.39 -15.50 -7.31
C LEU A 411 -15.98 -14.03 -7.21
N GLY A 412 -14.70 -13.76 -6.92
CA GLY A 412 -14.15 -12.41 -6.83
C GLY A 412 -14.32 -11.63 -8.14
N MET A 413 -13.94 -12.24 -9.26
CA MET A 413 -14.11 -11.67 -10.61
C MET A 413 -15.59 -11.37 -10.91
N SER A 414 -16.49 -12.30 -10.59
CA SER A 414 -17.94 -12.13 -10.81
C SER A 414 -18.49 -10.96 -9.99
N LEU A 415 -18.14 -10.89 -8.70
CA LEU A 415 -18.55 -9.80 -7.82
C LEU A 415 -17.97 -8.45 -8.28
N TYR A 416 -16.73 -8.45 -8.75
CA TYR A 416 -16.08 -7.27 -9.31
C TYR A 416 -16.82 -6.75 -10.54
N LEU A 417 -17.08 -7.62 -11.52
CA LEU A 417 -17.81 -7.28 -12.74
C LEU A 417 -19.22 -6.79 -12.43
N ILE A 418 -19.97 -7.49 -11.58
CA ILE A 418 -21.32 -7.09 -11.16
C ILE A 418 -21.27 -5.71 -10.48
N GLY A 419 -20.35 -5.52 -9.54
CA GLY A 419 -20.17 -4.24 -8.84
C GLY A 419 -19.85 -3.09 -9.79
N MET A 420 -18.98 -3.30 -10.77
CA MET A 420 -18.64 -2.25 -11.73
C MET A 420 -19.75 -1.96 -12.74
N VAL A 421 -20.45 -2.98 -13.25
CA VAL A 421 -21.60 -2.79 -14.14
C VAL A 421 -22.71 -2.03 -13.40
N TRP A 422 -22.97 -2.40 -12.15
CA TRP A 422 -23.93 -1.68 -11.32
C TRP A 422 -23.48 -0.24 -11.06
N LEU A 423 -22.19 -0.01 -10.78
CA LEU A 423 -21.65 1.33 -10.60
C LEU A 423 -21.83 2.17 -11.87
N PHE A 424 -21.57 1.60 -13.04
CA PHE A 424 -21.79 2.25 -14.32
C PHE A 424 -23.26 2.64 -14.51
N LEU A 425 -24.20 1.72 -14.28
CA LEU A 425 -25.64 1.98 -14.40
C LEU A 425 -26.12 3.05 -13.42
N ALA A 426 -25.62 3.01 -12.18
CA ALA A 426 -25.91 4.03 -11.17
C ALA A 426 -25.35 5.39 -11.60
N ALA A 427 -24.08 5.45 -12.00
CA ALA A 427 -23.45 6.68 -12.47
C ALA A 427 -24.15 7.25 -13.69
N TRP A 428 -24.63 6.41 -14.61
CA TRP A 428 -25.38 6.83 -15.79
C TRP A 428 -26.74 7.42 -15.42
N ARG A 429 -27.50 6.70 -14.61
CA ARG A 429 -28.82 7.13 -14.13
C ARG A 429 -28.78 8.48 -13.42
N TRP A 430 -27.76 8.69 -12.60
CA TRP A 430 -27.60 9.91 -11.80
C TRP A 430 -26.77 11.00 -12.48
N ARG A 431 -26.37 10.81 -13.74
CA ARG A 431 -25.50 11.74 -14.50
C ARG A 431 -24.25 12.18 -13.71
N ALA A 432 -23.67 11.25 -12.95
CA ALA A 432 -22.57 11.50 -12.03
C ALA A 432 -21.25 11.91 -12.73
N LEU A 433 -21.15 11.73 -14.05
CA LEU A 433 -19.97 12.03 -14.84
C LEU A 433 -20.28 13.02 -15.98
N PRO A 434 -19.44 14.04 -16.20
CA PRO A 434 -19.62 14.96 -17.31
C PRO A 434 -19.13 14.33 -18.62
N GLY A 435 -20.05 14.07 -19.55
CA GLY A 435 -19.75 13.65 -20.92
C GLY A 435 -19.57 12.14 -21.13
N VAL A 436 -19.85 11.69 -22.36
CA VAL A 436 -19.93 10.28 -22.76
C VAL A 436 -18.59 9.55 -22.63
N VAL A 437 -17.47 10.23 -22.90
CA VAL A 437 -16.12 9.63 -22.84
C VAL A 437 -15.83 9.07 -21.44
N ASN A 438 -16.25 9.75 -20.37
CA ASN A 438 -16.00 9.29 -19.01
C ASN A 438 -16.77 8.00 -18.68
N TYR A 439 -17.96 7.83 -19.25
CA TYR A 439 -18.73 6.59 -19.15
C TYR A 439 -18.10 5.46 -19.94
N VAL A 440 -17.62 5.73 -21.15
CA VAL A 440 -16.90 4.74 -21.97
C VAL A 440 -15.66 4.25 -21.22
N VAL A 441 -14.85 5.15 -20.67
CA VAL A 441 -13.65 4.72 -19.94
C VAL A 441 -14.01 3.98 -18.65
N LEU A 442 -15.04 4.40 -17.90
CA LEU A 442 -15.53 3.66 -16.73
C LEU A 442 -15.97 2.23 -17.11
N SER A 443 -16.57 2.04 -18.28
CA SER A 443 -16.98 0.72 -18.79
C SER A 443 -15.82 -0.16 -19.26
N LEU A 444 -14.62 0.41 -19.47
CA LEU A 444 -13.41 -0.33 -19.86
C LEU A 444 -12.62 -0.86 -18.65
N ILE A 445 -12.74 -0.20 -17.48
CA ILE A 445 -12.08 -0.62 -16.22
C ILE A 445 -12.34 -2.09 -15.85
N PRO A 446 -13.58 -2.60 -15.93
CA PRO A 446 -13.91 -3.96 -15.49
C PRO A 446 -13.24 -5.05 -16.33
N PHE A 447 -12.94 -4.73 -17.59
CA PHE A 447 -12.30 -5.66 -18.52
C PHE A 447 -10.78 -5.62 -18.42
N ALA A 448 -10.19 -4.47 -18.08
CA ALA A 448 -8.75 -4.31 -18.06
C ALA A 448 -8.07 -4.92 -16.82
N LEU A 449 -8.68 -4.82 -15.63
CA LEU A 449 -8.06 -5.30 -14.39
C LEU A 449 -7.82 -6.83 -14.35
N PRO A 450 -8.79 -7.68 -14.74
CA PRO A 450 -8.56 -9.14 -14.83
C PRO A 450 -7.54 -9.53 -15.90
N LEU A 451 -7.53 -8.83 -17.05
CA LEU A 451 -6.52 -9.00 -18.10
C LEU A 451 -5.11 -8.62 -17.62
N MET A 452 -5.00 -7.62 -16.75
CA MET A 452 -3.72 -7.19 -16.17
C MET A 452 -3.25 -8.09 -15.03
N ALA A 453 -4.14 -8.73 -14.27
CA ALA A 453 -3.76 -9.76 -13.30
C ALA A 453 -3.08 -10.96 -14.00
N ALA A 454 -3.45 -11.25 -15.24
CA ALA A 454 -2.82 -12.28 -16.07
C ALA A 454 -1.48 -11.84 -16.70
N ALA A 455 -1.20 -10.53 -16.81
CA ALA A 455 -0.04 -10.00 -17.55
C ALA A 455 1.35 -10.31 -16.92
N PRO A 456 1.57 -10.19 -15.59
CA PRO A 456 2.85 -10.56 -14.97
C PRO A 456 3.19 -12.05 -15.15
N MET A 457 2.17 -12.91 -15.18
CA MET A 457 2.30 -14.36 -15.33
C MET A 457 2.58 -14.81 -16.76
N LEU A 458 2.27 -13.96 -17.75
CA LEU A 458 2.60 -14.20 -19.16
C LEU A 458 4.04 -13.84 -19.49
N LEU A 459 4.72 -13.07 -18.63
CA LEU A 459 5.94 -12.37 -19.02
C LEU A 459 7.17 -12.58 -18.12
N ASN A 460 7.04 -13.20 -16.94
CA ASN A 460 8.20 -13.48 -16.06
C ASN A 460 8.25 -14.90 -15.46
N PHE A 461 7.16 -15.67 -15.51
CA PHE A 461 7.18 -17.08 -15.10
C PHE A 461 7.22 -17.97 -16.34
N SER A 462 8.40 -18.49 -16.67
CA SER A 462 8.61 -19.41 -17.80
C SER A 462 7.87 -20.75 -17.64
N VAL A 463 7.32 -21.02 -16.45
CA VAL A 463 6.56 -22.24 -16.14
C VAL A 463 5.37 -21.86 -15.25
N ASN A 464 4.20 -21.58 -15.84
CA ASN A 464 2.96 -21.73 -15.06
C ASN A 464 2.66 -23.24 -15.02
N PRO A 465 2.57 -23.84 -13.83
CA PRO A 465 2.19 -25.24 -13.68
C PRO A 465 0.78 -25.44 -14.26
N PRO A 466 0.53 -26.50 -15.06
CA PRO A 466 -0.84 -26.89 -15.41
C PRO A 466 -1.71 -27.00 -14.16
N GLY A 467 -2.95 -26.48 -14.18
CA GLY A 467 -3.87 -26.53 -13.04
C GLY A 467 -4.02 -25.24 -12.21
N MET A 468 -3.16 -24.23 -12.40
CA MET A 468 -3.50 -22.93 -11.83
C MET A 468 -4.82 -22.41 -12.45
N PRO A 469 -5.70 -21.71 -11.68
CA PRO A 469 -6.99 -21.17 -12.17
C PRO A 469 -6.91 -20.23 -13.39
N PHE A 470 -5.69 -19.93 -13.87
CA PHE A 470 -5.37 -19.01 -14.96
C PHE A 470 -5.40 -19.62 -16.36
N GLU A 471 -5.71 -20.90 -16.54
CA GLU A 471 -5.89 -21.43 -17.91
C GLU A 471 -7.24 -20.99 -18.50
N ILE A 472 -7.39 -19.70 -18.79
CA ILE A 472 -8.23 -19.30 -19.92
C ILE A 472 -7.48 -19.78 -21.15
N TYR A 473 -7.83 -20.98 -21.62
CA TYR A 473 -7.31 -21.61 -22.83
C TYR A 473 -7.26 -20.56 -23.96
N GLY A 474 -6.05 -20.08 -24.31
CA GLY A 474 -5.82 -19.08 -25.37
C GLY A 474 -5.01 -17.84 -24.97
N LEU A 475 -4.96 -17.42 -23.70
CA LEU A 475 -4.17 -16.23 -23.31
C LEU A 475 -2.66 -16.42 -23.48
N ARG A 476 -2.15 -17.64 -23.28
CA ARG A 476 -0.75 -18.02 -23.60
C ARG A 476 -0.41 -17.86 -25.08
N ASN A 477 -1.40 -17.91 -25.95
CA ASN A 477 -1.22 -17.83 -27.41
C ASN A 477 -1.36 -16.39 -27.93
N LEU A 478 -1.66 -15.41 -27.06
CA LEU A 478 -1.70 -14.02 -27.48
C LEU A 478 -0.30 -13.50 -27.79
N PRO A 479 -0.10 -12.80 -28.93
CA PRO A 479 1.16 -12.16 -29.21
C PRO A 479 1.54 -11.17 -28.10
N MET A 480 2.79 -11.22 -27.61
CA MET A 480 3.27 -10.30 -26.57
C MET A 480 3.03 -8.82 -26.92
N ALA A 481 3.17 -8.46 -28.20
CA ALA A 481 2.91 -7.11 -28.69
C ALA A 481 1.48 -6.63 -28.37
N LEU A 482 0.47 -7.52 -28.45
CA LEU A 482 -0.91 -7.19 -28.15
C LEU A 482 -1.13 -6.95 -26.65
N LEU A 483 -0.49 -7.76 -25.80
CA LEU A 483 -0.49 -7.53 -24.35
C LEU A 483 0.15 -6.19 -23.98
N TYR A 484 1.23 -5.82 -24.67
CA TYR A 484 1.90 -4.54 -24.46
C TYR A 484 1.00 -3.36 -24.83
N VAL A 485 0.33 -3.44 -25.99
CA VAL A 485 -0.61 -2.40 -26.43
C VAL A 485 -1.77 -2.27 -25.44
N VAL A 486 -2.38 -3.37 -25.02
CA VAL A 486 -3.50 -3.34 -24.06
C VAL A 486 -3.06 -2.76 -22.71
N GLY A 487 -1.92 -3.19 -22.19
CA GLY A 487 -1.39 -2.68 -20.93
C GLY A 487 -1.00 -1.20 -20.98
N LEU A 488 -0.45 -0.73 -22.10
CA LEU A 488 -0.10 0.67 -22.30
C LEU A 488 -1.35 1.55 -22.46
N VAL A 489 -2.36 1.09 -23.21
CA VAL A 489 -3.67 1.75 -23.28
C VAL A 489 -4.31 1.84 -21.91
N TRP A 490 -4.21 0.78 -21.10
CA TRP A 490 -4.70 0.80 -19.72
C TRP A 490 -3.98 1.82 -18.85
N LEU A 491 -2.64 1.83 -18.86
CA LEU A 491 -1.86 2.81 -18.11
C LEU A 491 -2.23 4.23 -18.51
N MET A 492 -2.33 4.51 -19.82
CA MET A 492 -2.74 5.83 -20.32
C MET A 492 -4.17 6.18 -19.90
N ALA A 493 -5.12 5.26 -20.04
CA ALA A 493 -6.51 5.46 -19.66
C ALA A 493 -6.65 5.69 -18.14
N GLY A 494 -5.96 4.90 -17.33
CA GLY A 494 -5.98 5.03 -15.88
C GLY A 494 -5.33 6.33 -15.39
N CYS A 495 -4.18 6.71 -15.97
CA CYS A 495 -3.55 8.02 -15.74
C CYS A 495 -4.46 9.18 -16.15
N TRP A 496 -5.15 9.05 -17.28
CA TRP A 496 -6.09 10.05 -17.77
C TRP A 496 -7.31 10.20 -16.85
N LEU A 497 -7.90 9.10 -16.39
CA LEU A 497 -9.00 9.11 -15.42
C LEU A 497 -8.58 9.77 -14.11
N ALA A 498 -7.42 9.36 -13.58
CA ALA A 498 -6.85 9.92 -12.37
C ALA A 498 -6.66 11.44 -12.47
N ALA A 499 -6.12 11.92 -13.59
CA ALA A 499 -5.88 13.33 -13.84
C ALA A 499 -7.18 14.15 -14.05
N ARG A 500 -8.23 13.54 -14.62
CA ARG A 500 -9.48 14.24 -14.97
C ARG A 500 -10.47 14.27 -13.81
N PHE A 501 -10.71 13.14 -13.15
CA PHE A 501 -11.63 13.10 -12.00
C PHE A 501 -11.08 13.86 -10.80
N GLY A 502 -9.76 14.02 -10.72
CA GLY A 502 -9.14 14.84 -9.70
C GLY A 502 -9.44 16.33 -9.77
N ARG A 503 -9.74 16.88 -10.96
CA ARG A 503 -10.02 18.32 -11.15
C ARG A 503 -11.49 18.68 -10.92
N THR A 504 -12.40 17.71 -11.03
CA THR A 504 -13.85 18.00 -11.02
C THR A 504 -14.43 18.45 -9.68
N ASN A 505 -13.63 18.63 -8.62
CA ASN A 505 -14.10 19.27 -7.38
C ASN A 505 -13.91 20.80 -7.36
N GLN A 506 -13.18 21.38 -8.33
CA GLN A 506 -12.93 22.83 -8.37
C GLN A 506 -13.94 23.63 -9.20
N LEU A 507 -14.82 22.98 -9.97
CA LEU A 507 -15.80 23.66 -10.83
C LEU A 507 -17.21 23.73 -10.23
N GLU A 508 -17.41 23.22 -9.01
CA GLU A 508 -18.69 23.27 -8.27
C GLU A 508 -18.57 23.99 -6.91
N ARG A 509 -17.49 24.77 -6.69
CA ARG A 509 -17.40 25.75 -5.59
C ARG A 509 -17.49 27.16 -6.13
#